data_AF-S0ESS1-F1
#
_entry.id   AF-S0ESS1-F1
#
_cell.length_a   1.000
_cell.length_b   1.000
_cell.length_c   1.000
_cell.angle_alpha   90.00
_cell.angle_beta   90.00
_cell.angle_gamma   90.00
#
_symmetry.space_group_name_H-M   'P 1'
#
loop_
_entity.id
_entity.type
_entity.pdbx_description
1 polymer ?
#
loop_
_entity_poly.entity_id
_entity_poly.type
_entity_poly.pdbx_seq_one_letter_code
_entity_poly.pdbx_strand_id
1 'polypeptide(L)'
;MSSQLLKPMTVELGAVRVVRDGPLPRHLQVKQILRDLVHRGVWKAGDKIPAETEIASSLGVSKMTVNKAILALVEEGLFYREVGRGTFVKDTSASGVRTHRKRVSDWPRRQTSTIYHVITVGPTEMVADNEYLCALLLAMRCQVSPLEVTLMLQQVRGQDYVRFWRADHSAGWIIVAPRQEDVEGLYALAAEGARAVVVGASWQGVPLPCVDSNNREGAEMAVDYLFRLGHRKLGLVYAEPNAINTQDRILGFQAALQAKVLPFRPDWMIDAGTPEGIAESARSRLRELLSAPERPTAFLAAGPFLARTLLELAQEEGISVPEQLSIVGFDDPTAMAQAVPKLTTVKQPLEAMGREAIKKLQEMHAKGMIKLTEPDRVFLSCSLVTRESTAPPPP
;
A
#
# COMPACT_ATOMS: atom_id res chain seq x y z
N MET A 1 -63.65 22.23 16.22
CA MET A 1 -63.78 20.85 16.76
C MET A 1 -63.36 19.90 15.65
N SER A 2 -62.34 19.06 15.73
CA SER A 2 -61.37 18.73 16.77
C SER A 2 -60.18 18.11 16.00
N SER A 3 -58.96 18.59 16.23
CA SER A 3 -57.90 17.79 16.85
C SER A 3 -57.85 16.33 16.36
N GLN A 4 -57.14 16.09 15.26
CA GLN A 4 -56.37 14.84 15.12
C GLN A 4 -54.90 15.19 15.34
N LEU A 5 -54.54 15.15 16.62
CA LEU A 5 -53.19 15.05 17.13
C LEU A 5 -52.48 13.92 16.37
N LEU A 6 -51.58 14.28 15.45
CA LEU A 6 -50.53 13.39 14.97
C LEU A 6 -49.71 13.01 16.20
N LYS A 7 -49.94 11.81 16.72
CA LYS A 7 -49.07 11.18 17.72
C LYS A 7 -47.63 11.28 17.21
N PRO A 8 -46.65 11.69 18.04
CA PRO A 8 -45.26 11.52 17.66
C PRO A 8 -45.05 10.02 17.43
N MET A 9 -44.60 9.63 16.24
CA MET A 9 -44.07 8.29 16.02
C MET A 9 -42.84 8.15 16.92
N THR A 10 -43.05 7.65 18.13
CA THR A 10 -41.98 7.20 19.01
C THR A 10 -41.37 5.97 18.34
N VAL A 11 -40.35 6.20 17.51
CA VAL A 11 -39.53 5.11 16.98
C VAL A 11 -38.80 4.50 18.17
N GLU A 12 -39.10 3.24 18.50
CA GLU A 12 -38.31 2.49 19.47
C GLU A 12 -36.87 2.38 18.96
N LEU A 13 -35.99 3.24 19.46
CA LEU A 13 -34.53 3.16 19.26
C LEU A 13 -33.90 1.93 19.96
N GLY A 14 -34.72 0.97 20.43
CA GLY A 14 -34.36 -0.09 21.37
C GLY A 14 -33.33 -1.12 20.86
N ALA A 15 -33.04 -1.15 19.56
CA ALA A 15 -32.08 -2.10 18.97
C ALA A 15 -30.67 -1.53 18.77
N VAL A 16 -30.45 -0.22 18.91
CA VAL A 16 -29.15 0.42 18.63
C VAL A 16 -28.57 1.02 19.92
N ARG A 17 -27.43 0.49 20.39
CA ARG A 17 -26.79 0.93 21.64
C ARG A 17 -25.47 1.66 21.38
N VAL A 18 -25.26 2.76 22.11
CA VAL A 18 -23.96 3.44 22.17
C VAL A 18 -23.03 2.63 23.08
N VAL A 19 -21.86 2.27 22.59
CA VAL A 19 -20.85 1.50 23.35
C VAL A 19 -20.00 2.48 24.17
N ARG A 20 -19.98 2.32 25.50
CA ARG A 20 -19.30 3.25 26.42
C ARG A 20 -17.78 3.26 26.24
N ASP A 21 -17.19 2.09 25.98
CA ASP A 21 -15.73 1.88 25.85
C ASP A 21 -15.33 1.50 24.41
N GLY A 22 -16.10 1.96 23.42
CA GLY A 22 -15.81 1.74 22.01
C GLY A 22 -14.72 2.68 21.46
N PRO A 23 -14.09 2.35 20.32
CA PRO A 23 -13.01 3.14 19.72
C PRO A 23 -13.43 4.55 19.27
N LEU A 24 -14.73 4.83 19.19
CA LEU A 24 -15.27 6.13 18.83
C LEU A 24 -15.84 6.87 20.05
N PRO A 25 -15.55 8.17 20.24
CA PRO A 25 -16.22 9.00 21.23
C PRO A 25 -17.75 8.93 21.13
N ARG A 26 -18.44 8.86 22.28
CA ARG A 26 -19.90 8.63 22.38
C ARG A 26 -20.75 9.59 21.53
N HIS A 27 -20.37 10.86 21.42
CA HIS A 27 -21.09 11.84 20.60
C HIS A 27 -20.97 11.58 19.09
N LEU A 28 -19.86 10.99 18.62
CA LEU A 28 -19.70 10.56 17.23
C LEU A 28 -20.53 9.31 16.93
N GLN A 29 -20.65 8.38 17.88
CA GLN A 29 -21.55 7.24 17.76
C GLN A 29 -23.01 7.70 17.64
N VAL A 30 -23.45 8.61 18.51
CA VAL A 30 -24.81 9.21 18.45
C VAL A 30 -25.03 9.94 17.12
N LYS A 31 -24.05 10.72 16.66
CA LYS A 31 -24.11 11.41 15.37
C LYS A 31 -24.35 10.43 14.21
N GLN A 32 -23.64 9.31 14.18
CA GLN A 32 -23.80 8.30 13.13
C GLN A 32 -25.18 7.63 13.19
N ILE A 33 -25.67 7.30 14.39
CA ILE A 33 -27.00 6.71 14.59
C ILE A 33 -28.09 7.64 14.05
N LEU A 34 -28.04 8.93 14.41
CA LEU A 34 -29.04 9.90 13.97
C LEU A 34 -29.01 10.11 12.45
N ARG A 35 -27.82 10.12 11.85
CA ARG A 35 -27.64 10.21 10.39
C ARG A 35 -28.20 8.99 9.67
N ASP A 36 -27.93 7.80 10.20
CA ASP A 36 -28.44 6.53 9.67
C ASP A 36 -29.98 6.49 9.66
N LEU A 37 -30.63 7.03 10.70
CA LEU A 37 -32.10 7.10 10.77
C LEU A 37 -32.70 7.98 9.65
N VAL A 38 -32.06 9.11 9.35
CA VAL A 38 -32.47 9.97 8.23
C VAL A 38 -32.25 9.25 6.89
N HIS A 39 -31.08 8.62 6.68
CA HIS A 39 -30.77 7.90 5.45
C HIS A 39 -31.69 6.70 5.20
N ARG A 40 -32.10 6.00 6.26
CA ARG A 40 -33.07 4.90 6.19
C ARG A 40 -34.52 5.39 6.00
N GLY A 41 -34.74 6.71 5.94
CA GLY A 41 -36.05 7.32 5.74
C GLY A 41 -36.96 7.26 6.96
N VAL A 42 -36.41 6.97 8.14
CA VAL A 42 -37.16 6.96 9.42
C VAL A 42 -37.64 8.37 9.76
N TRP A 43 -36.81 9.38 9.49
CA TRP A 43 -37.20 10.79 9.50
C TRP A 43 -36.96 11.39 8.12
N LYS A 44 -38.00 12.02 7.57
CA LYS A 44 -37.99 12.66 6.25
C LYS A 44 -37.71 14.16 6.39
N ALA A 45 -37.36 14.80 5.27
CA ALA A 45 -37.16 16.25 5.23
C ALA A 45 -38.39 17.00 5.78
N GLY A 46 -38.15 17.96 6.67
CA GLY A 46 -39.18 18.72 7.38
C GLY A 46 -39.70 18.06 8.66
N ASP A 47 -39.38 16.78 8.91
CA ASP A 47 -39.81 16.11 10.14
C ASP A 47 -39.09 16.71 11.36
N LYS A 48 -39.85 16.88 12.44
CA LYS A 48 -39.30 17.24 13.75
C LYS A 48 -38.70 15.99 14.39
N ILE A 49 -37.41 16.04 14.75
CA ILE A 49 -36.79 14.94 15.48
C ILE A 49 -37.21 14.96 16.97
N PRO A 50 -37.13 13.82 17.68
CA PRO A 50 -37.45 13.76 19.10
C PRO A 50 -36.59 14.73 19.94
N ALA A 51 -37.07 15.05 21.15
CA ALA A 51 -36.35 15.97 22.02
C ALA A 51 -34.99 15.38 22.45
N GLU A 52 -33.98 16.23 22.69
CA GLU A 52 -32.64 15.78 23.09
C GLU A 52 -32.66 14.87 24.32
N THR A 53 -33.60 15.10 25.23
CA THR A 53 -33.83 14.30 26.45
C THR A 53 -34.40 12.91 26.15
N GLU A 54 -35.25 12.80 25.13
CA GLU A 54 -35.85 11.53 24.70
C GLU A 54 -34.79 10.68 24.00
N ILE A 55 -34.03 11.27 23.07
CA ILE A 55 -32.92 10.61 22.38
C ILE A 55 -31.84 10.16 23.38
N ALA A 56 -31.53 10.99 24.38
CA ALA A 56 -30.56 10.67 25.42
C ALA A 56 -31.01 9.47 26.26
N SER A 57 -32.29 9.43 26.65
CA SER A 57 -32.88 8.33 27.41
C SER A 57 -32.85 7.03 26.62
N SER A 58 -33.27 7.06 25.34
CA SER A 58 -33.32 5.87 24.50
C SER A 58 -31.94 5.29 24.16
N LEU A 59 -30.91 6.14 24.05
CA LEU A 59 -29.54 5.70 23.72
C LEU A 59 -28.64 5.49 24.95
N GLY A 60 -29.13 5.75 26.16
CA GLY A 60 -28.37 5.58 27.40
C GLY A 60 -27.17 6.52 27.55
N VAL A 61 -27.26 7.74 27.01
CA VAL A 61 -26.18 8.76 27.00
C VAL A 61 -26.63 10.06 27.67
N SER A 62 -25.69 10.98 27.95
CA SER A 62 -26.06 12.28 28.51
C SER A 62 -26.68 13.21 27.45
N LYS A 63 -27.58 14.11 27.87
CA LYS A 63 -28.16 15.15 27.00
C LYS A 63 -27.07 15.96 26.27
N MET A 64 -25.97 16.28 26.95
CA MET A 64 -24.83 17.01 26.38
C MET A 64 -24.19 16.26 25.20
N THR A 65 -24.13 14.93 25.27
CA THR A 65 -23.60 14.07 24.20
C THR A 65 -24.49 14.12 22.96
N VAL A 66 -25.81 14.08 23.16
CA VAL A 66 -26.80 14.22 22.08
C VAL A 66 -26.77 15.62 21.48
N ASN A 67 -26.71 16.67 22.31
CA ASN A 67 -26.63 18.04 21.84
C ASN A 67 -25.40 18.28 20.97
N LYS A 68 -24.23 17.76 21.38
CA LYS A 68 -22.99 17.83 20.60
C LYS A 68 -23.11 17.12 19.25
N ALA A 69 -23.79 15.96 19.21
CA ALA A 69 -24.07 15.24 17.97
C ALA A 69 -25.02 16.01 17.05
N ILE A 70 -26.09 16.57 17.59
CA ILE A 70 -27.07 17.36 16.84
C ILE A 70 -26.44 18.64 16.29
N LEU A 71 -25.64 19.36 17.09
CA LEU A 71 -24.91 20.55 16.64
C LEU A 71 -24.04 20.25 15.42
N ALA A 72 -23.30 19.14 15.46
CA ALA A 72 -22.47 18.72 14.33
C ALA A 72 -23.31 18.37 13.09
N LEU A 73 -24.50 17.76 13.25
CA LEU A 73 -25.41 17.48 12.13
C LEU A 73 -26.12 18.74 11.60
N VAL A 74 -26.29 19.76 12.44
CA VAL A 74 -26.78 21.08 12.02
C VAL A 74 -25.71 21.81 11.20
N GLU A 75 -24.45 21.76 11.64
CA GLU A 75 -23.30 22.32 10.92
C GLU A 75 -23.12 21.66 9.55
N GLU A 76 -23.28 20.34 9.47
CA GLU A 76 -23.25 19.58 8.22
C GLU A 76 -24.49 19.78 7.33
N GLY A 77 -25.47 20.55 7.80
CA GLY A 77 -26.68 20.87 7.05
C GLY A 77 -27.67 19.71 6.92
N LEU A 78 -27.53 18.64 7.70
CA LEU A 78 -28.53 17.56 7.75
C LEU A 78 -29.73 17.95 8.63
N PHE A 79 -29.50 18.74 9.68
CA PHE A 79 -30.52 19.27 10.56
C PHE A 79 -30.54 20.81 10.54
N TYR A 80 -31.64 21.39 11.00
CA TYR A 80 -31.70 22.80 11.35
C TYR A 80 -32.50 22.97 12.64
N ARG A 81 -32.24 24.06 13.38
CA ARG A 81 -32.94 24.38 14.63
C ARG A 81 -33.84 25.58 14.45
N GLU A 82 -35.07 25.45 14.91
CA GLU A 82 -35.99 26.57 15.06
C GLU A 82 -36.15 26.87 16.56
N VAL A 83 -35.78 28.09 16.97
CA VAL A 83 -35.83 28.53 18.36
C VAL A 83 -37.26 28.35 18.90
N GLY A 84 -37.40 27.64 20.02
CA GLY A 84 -38.69 27.33 20.65
C GLY A 84 -39.52 26.24 19.96
N ARG A 85 -39.15 25.78 18.76
CA ARG A 85 -39.91 24.78 17.98
C ARG A 85 -39.22 23.43 17.86
N GLY A 86 -37.90 23.36 18.02
CA GLY A 86 -37.13 22.12 18.09
C GLY A 86 -36.08 21.98 16.99
N THR A 87 -35.61 20.75 16.78
CA THR A 87 -34.68 20.41 15.69
C THR A 87 -35.43 19.65 14.61
N PHE A 88 -35.16 19.95 13.35
CA PHE A 88 -35.88 19.42 12.19
C PHE A 88 -34.88 18.89 11.16
N VAL A 89 -35.32 17.90 10.38
CA VAL A 89 -34.54 17.37 9.26
C VAL A 89 -34.54 18.36 8.11
N LYS A 90 -33.36 18.81 7.68
CA LYS A 90 -33.24 19.77 6.59
C LYS A 90 -33.55 19.07 5.27
N ASP A 91 -34.27 19.76 4.39
CA ASP A 91 -34.46 19.30 3.03
C ASP A 91 -33.14 19.41 2.25
N THR A 92 -32.42 18.29 2.21
CA THR A 92 -31.18 18.15 1.43
C THR A 92 -31.45 17.99 -0.06
N SER A 93 -32.71 17.92 -0.50
CA SER A 93 -33.08 17.86 -1.92
C SER A 93 -33.13 19.24 -2.61
N ALA A 94 -33.15 20.35 -1.85
CA ALA A 94 -33.36 21.70 -2.37
C ALA A 94 -32.20 22.70 -2.16
N SER A 95 -31.06 22.31 -1.56
CA SER A 95 -29.90 23.21 -1.41
C SER A 95 -28.99 23.20 -2.65
N GLY A 96 -29.36 24.04 -3.62
CA GLY A 96 -28.51 24.42 -4.75
C GLY A 96 -27.30 25.23 -4.30
N VAL A 97 -26.30 24.57 -3.72
CA VAL A 97 -24.91 24.92 -4.09
C VAL A 97 -24.74 24.32 -5.48
N ARG A 98 -24.52 25.18 -6.49
CA ARG A 98 -24.04 24.74 -7.81
C ARG A 98 -22.65 24.12 -7.64
N THR A 99 -22.61 22.91 -7.12
CA THR A 99 -21.61 21.93 -7.50
C THR A 99 -22.25 21.16 -8.63
N HIS A 100 -21.60 21.08 -9.78
CA HIS A 100 -21.94 20.12 -10.81
C HIS A 100 -21.72 18.70 -10.26
N ARG A 101 -22.51 18.25 -9.28
CA ARG A 101 -22.62 16.83 -8.95
C ARG A 101 -23.51 16.22 -10.02
N LYS A 102 -22.87 15.79 -11.11
CA LYS A 102 -23.47 14.86 -12.06
C LYS A 102 -24.16 13.76 -11.25
N ARG A 103 -25.44 13.48 -11.51
CA ARG A 103 -26.06 12.26 -10.96
C ARG A 103 -25.18 11.07 -11.39
N VAL A 104 -25.14 9.97 -10.65
CA VAL A 104 -24.40 8.76 -11.09
C VAL A 104 -24.87 8.31 -12.48
N SER A 105 -26.14 8.60 -12.84
CA SER A 105 -26.71 8.43 -14.19
C SER A 105 -26.18 9.40 -15.25
N ASP A 106 -25.75 10.60 -14.84
CA ASP A 106 -25.26 11.69 -15.70
C ASP A 106 -23.73 11.75 -15.72
N TRP A 107 -23.07 10.90 -14.92
CA TRP A 107 -21.66 10.64 -15.08
C TRP A 107 -21.48 10.14 -16.51
N PRO A 108 -20.57 10.72 -17.33
CA PRO A 108 -20.27 10.16 -18.63
C PRO A 108 -19.83 8.72 -18.36
N ARG A 109 -20.71 7.77 -18.61
CA ARG A 109 -20.34 6.37 -18.68
C ARG A 109 -19.44 6.32 -19.89
N ARG A 110 -18.13 6.51 -19.68
CA ARG A 110 -17.18 5.84 -20.57
C ARG A 110 -17.62 4.40 -20.50
N GLN A 111 -18.09 3.89 -21.62
CA GLN A 111 -18.49 2.52 -21.72
C GLN A 111 -17.18 1.75 -21.64
N THR A 112 -16.74 1.43 -20.42
CA THR A 112 -15.50 0.70 -20.21
C THR A 112 -15.71 -0.67 -20.82
N SER A 113 -15.14 -0.90 -22.00
CA SER A 113 -15.23 -2.17 -22.71
C SER A 113 -14.27 -3.20 -22.11
N THR A 114 -13.26 -2.74 -21.36
CA THR A 114 -12.11 -3.58 -20.98
C THR A 114 -11.74 -3.37 -19.52
N ILE A 115 -11.58 -4.48 -18.80
CA ILE A 115 -11.13 -4.50 -17.41
C ILE A 115 -9.81 -5.27 -17.37
N TYR A 116 -8.80 -4.75 -16.69
CA TYR A 116 -7.64 -5.52 -16.26
C TYR A 116 -7.67 -5.67 -14.74
N HIS A 117 -7.40 -6.89 -14.27
CA HIS A 117 -7.24 -7.14 -12.85
C HIS A 117 -5.78 -7.01 -12.44
N VAL A 118 -5.51 -6.20 -11.43
CA VAL A 118 -4.20 -6.14 -10.78
C VAL A 118 -4.28 -7.01 -9.53
N ILE A 119 -3.57 -8.12 -9.58
CA ILE A 119 -3.56 -9.15 -8.56
C ILE A 119 -2.45 -8.87 -7.56
N THR A 120 -2.82 -8.66 -6.31
CA THR A 120 -1.89 -8.57 -5.18
C THR A 120 -1.90 -9.88 -4.40
N VAL A 121 -0.71 -10.33 -3.96
CA VAL A 121 -0.57 -11.49 -3.08
C VAL A 121 -0.81 -11.13 -1.60
N GLY A 122 -0.46 -9.89 -1.20
CA GLY A 122 -0.78 -9.31 0.11
C GLY A 122 -2.22 -8.77 0.21
N PRO A 123 -2.72 -8.52 1.45
CA PRO A 123 -4.00 -7.84 1.68
C PRO A 123 -4.09 -6.53 0.89
N THR A 124 -5.26 -6.26 0.29
CA THR A 124 -5.43 -5.07 -0.57
C THR A 124 -5.32 -3.78 0.25
N GLU A 125 -5.66 -3.84 1.54
CA GLU A 125 -5.56 -2.72 2.48
C GLU A 125 -4.11 -2.24 2.66
N MET A 126 -3.14 -3.14 2.53
CA MET A 126 -1.71 -2.79 2.65
C MET A 126 -1.18 -2.01 1.44
N VAL A 127 -1.94 -1.92 0.35
CA VAL A 127 -1.55 -1.13 -0.83
C VAL A 127 -1.37 0.34 -0.46
N ALA A 128 -2.22 0.88 0.40
CA ALA A 128 -2.20 2.30 0.78
C ALA A 128 -0.92 2.69 1.52
N ASP A 129 -0.36 1.77 2.31
CA ASP A 129 0.86 1.99 3.10
C ASP A 129 2.13 1.56 2.35
N ASN A 130 1.98 1.04 1.13
CA ASN A 130 3.08 0.54 0.32
C ASN A 130 3.32 1.47 -0.89
N GLU A 131 4.27 2.38 -0.76
CA GLU A 131 4.62 3.36 -1.80
C GLU A 131 5.10 2.69 -3.10
N TYR A 132 5.73 1.51 -3.03
CA TYR A 132 6.10 0.72 -4.21
C TYR A 132 4.86 0.28 -5.00
N LEU A 133 3.86 -0.29 -4.32
CA LEU A 133 2.61 -0.70 -4.97
C LEU A 133 1.82 0.52 -5.48
N CYS A 134 1.75 1.60 -4.71
CA CYS A 134 1.09 2.83 -5.14
C CYS A 134 1.74 3.42 -6.40
N ALA A 135 3.07 3.48 -6.46
CA ALA A 135 3.80 4.00 -7.62
C ALA A 135 3.57 3.12 -8.87
N LEU A 136 3.61 1.80 -8.73
CA LEU A 136 3.29 0.87 -9.82
C LEU A 136 1.86 1.04 -10.33
N LEU A 137 0.88 1.08 -9.42
CA LEU A 137 -0.53 1.25 -9.77
C LEU A 137 -0.79 2.59 -10.45
N LEU A 138 -0.16 3.67 -9.97
CA LEU A 138 -0.25 4.98 -10.59
C LEU A 138 0.34 4.96 -11.99
N ALA A 139 1.50 4.34 -12.18
CA ALA A 139 2.13 4.21 -13.48
C ALA A 139 1.26 3.43 -14.49
N MET A 140 0.71 2.29 -14.06
CA MET A 140 -0.25 1.51 -14.84
C MET A 140 -1.49 2.34 -15.17
N ARG A 141 -2.03 3.07 -14.18
CA ARG A 141 -3.21 3.93 -14.34
C ARG A 141 -2.97 5.06 -15.34
N CYS A 142 -1.82 5.72 -15.28
CA CYS A 142 -1.43 6.75 -16.24
C CYS A 142 -1.37 6.17 -17.67
N GLN A 143 -0.81 4.97 -17.83
CA GLN A 143 -0.71 4.32 -19.13
C GLN A 143 -2.08 3.95 -19.72
N VAL A 144 -3.05 3.57 -18.88
CA VAL A 144 -4.41 3.25 -19.35
C VAL A 144 -5.39 4.43 -19.34
N SER A 145 -5.03 5.57 -18.77
CA SER A 145 -5.87 6.79 -18.74
C SER A 145 -6.43 7.23 -20.11
N PRO A 146 -5.62 7.23 -21.21
CA PRO A 146 -6.16 7.58 -22.53
C PRO A 146 -7.04 6.48 -23.15
N LEU A 147 -7.15 5.31 -22.51
CA LEU A 147 -7.88 4.14 -22.99
C LEU A 147 -9.20 3.96 -22.24
N GLU A 148 -10.11 3.17 -22.81
CA GLU A 148 -11.35 2.73 -22.14
C GLU A 148 -11.11 1.50 -21.25
N VAL A 149 -10.00 1.49 -20.52
CA VAL A 149 -9.55 0.40 -19.66
C VAL A 149 -9.70 0.78 -18.19
N THR A 150 -10.33 -0.10 -17.43
CA THR A 150 -10.43 -0.01 -15.96
C THR A 150 -9.44 -0.98 -15.33
N LEU A 151 -8.66 -0.51 -14.36
CA LEU A 151 -7.87 -1.38 -13.49
C LEU A 151 -8.71 -1.68 -12.24
N MET A 152 -8.91 -2.96 -11.91
CA MET A 152 -9.48 -3.36 -10.62
C MET A 152 -8.46 -4.14 -9.81
N LEU A 153 -8.26 -3.72 -8.57
CA LEU A 153 -7.46 -4.45 -7.60
C LEU A 153 -8.22 -5.70 -7.16
N GLN A 154 -7.53 -6.84 -7.14
CA GLN A 154 -8.03 -8.10 -6.61
C GLN A 154 -6.92 -8.77 -5.82
N GLN A 155 -7.30 -9.56 -4.81
CA GLN A 155 -6.36 -10.38 -4.07
C GLN A 155 -6.55 -11.84 -4.46
N VAL A 156 -5.43 -12.50 -4.79
CA VAL A 156 -5.38 -13.96 -5.01
C VAL A 156 -4.14 -14.48 -4.27
N ARG A 157 -4.28 -15.63 -3.61
CA ARG A 157 -3.19 -16.23 -2.81
C ARG A 157 -2.94 -17.67 -3.24
N GLY A 158 -1.66 -18.06 -3.30
CA GLY A 158 -1.27 -19.46 -3.45
C GLY A 158 -1.77 -20.07 -4.76
N GLN A 159 -2.27 -21.30 -4.73
CA GLN A 159 -2.61 -22.06 -5.93
C GLN A 159 -3.96 -21.68 -6.56
N ASP A 160 -4.70 -20.70 -6.01
CA ASP A 160 -6.06 -20.37 -6.44
C ASP A 160 -6.15 -19.61 -7.78
N TYR A 161 -5.03 -19.23 -8.40
CA TYR A 161 -5.00 -18.45 -9.65
C TYR A 161 -5.92 -19.00 -10.74
N VAL A 162 -5.90 -20.31 -11.01
CA VAL A 162 -6.72 -20.95 -12.06
C VAL A 162 -8.22 -20.82 -11.76
N ARG A 163 -8.62 -21.04 -10.50
CA ARG A 163 -10.02 -20.97 -10.09
C ARG A 163 -10.58 -19.56 -10.28
N PHE A 164 -9.83 -18.55 -9.85
CA PHE A 164 -10.24 -17.16 -10.00
C PHE A 164 -10.21 -16.74 -11.48
N TRP A 165 -9.20 -17.16 -12.24
CA TRP A 165 -9.12 -16.86 -13.68
C TRP A 165 -10.32 -17.40 -14.45
N ARG A 166 -10.75 -18.65 -14.20
CA ARG A 166 -11.91 -19.26 -14.86
C ARG A 166 -13.23 -18.55 -14.55
N ALA A 167 -13.35 -17.94 -13.37
CA ALA A 167 -14.52 -17.16 -12.99
C ALA A 167 -14.43 -15.70 -13.43
N ASP A 168 -13.26 -15.26 -13.87
CA ASP A 168 -12.99 -13.89 -14.22
C ASP A 168 -13.29 -13.60 -15.69
N HIS A 169 -13.87 -12.44 -15.92
CA HIS A 169 -14.27 -11.94 -17.23
C HIS A 169 -13.42 -10.72 -17.64
N SER A 170 -12.34 -10.43 -16.90
CA SER A 170 -11.38 -9.40 -17.28
C SER A 170 -10.62 -9.79 -18.55
N ALA A 171 -10.09 -8.79 -19.23
CA ALA A 171 -9.32 -8.97 -20.45
C ALA A 171 -7.87 -9.43 -20.19
N GLY A 172 -7.40 -9.38 -18.94
CA GLY A 172 -6.05 -9.79 -18.57
C GLY A 172 -5.65 -9.40 -17.14
N TRP A 173 -4.63 -10.08 -16.63
CA TRP A 173 -4.12 -9.94 -15.26
C TRP A 173 -2.73 -9.31 -15.23
N ILE A 174 -2.49 -8.48 -14.23
CA ILE A 174 -1.17 -8.01 -13.83
C ILE A 174 -0.92 -8.55 -12.45
N ILE A 175 0.04 -9.46 -12.29
CA ILE A 175 0.32 -10.13 -11.02
C ILE A 175 1.56 -9.51 -10.41
N VAL A 176 1.38 -8.84 -9.28
CA VAL A 176 2.43 -8.01 -8.67
C VAL A 176 3.14 -8.77 -7.56
N ALA A 177 4.46 -8.84 -7.66
CA ALA A 177 5.40 -9.43 -6.73
C ALA A 177 4.97 -10.81 -6.17
N PRO A 178 4.57 -11.79 -7.03
CA PRO A 178 4.25 -13.12 -6.57
C PRO A 178 5.45 -13.79 -5.88
N ARG A 179 5.16 -14.59 -4.86
CA ARG A 179 6.15 -15.27 -4.04
C ARG A 179 6.41 -16.69 -4.53
N GLN A 180 7.32 -17.39 -3.86
CA GLN A 180 7.70 -18.75 -4.24
C GLN A 180 6.50 -19.71 -4.20
N GLU A 181 5.62 -19.56 -3.22
CA GLU A 181 4.40 -20.35 -3.07
C GLU A 181 3.39 -20.16 -4.22
N ASP A 182 3.51 -19.08 -4.99
CA ASP A 182 2.63 -18.77 -6.11
C ASP A 182 3.11 -19.40 -7.43
N VAL A 183 4.38 -19.84 -7.51
CA VAL A 183 5.03 -20.30 -8.76
C VAL A 183 4.25 -21.43 -9.44
N GLU A 184 3.78 -22.41 -8.68
CA GLU A 184 2.98 -23.52 -9.20
C GLU A 184 1.63 -23.02 -9.77
N GLY A 185 0.97 -22.10 -9.05
CA GLY A 185 -0.28 -21.48 -9.48
C GLY A 185 -0.11 -20.63 -10.74
N LEU A 186 1.02 -19.92 -10.87
CA LEU A 186 1.37 -19.14 -12.08
C LEU A 186 1.63 -20.04 -13.30
N TYR A 187 2.29 -21.18 -13.09
CA TYR A 187 2.49 -22.16 -14.15
C TYR A 187 1.15 -22.72 -14.63
N ALA A 188 0.28 -23.12 -13.70
CA ALA A 188 -1.05 -23.62 -14.02
C ALA A 188 -1.92 -22.55 -14.71
N LEU A 189 -1.85 -21.29 -14.25
CA LEU A 189 -2.52 -20.15 -14.88
C LEU A 189 -2.07 -19.96 -16.33
N ALA A 190 -0.77 -20.06 -16.61
CA ALA A 190 -0.24 -19.97 -17.96
C ALA A 190 -0.72 -21.14 -18.84
N ALA A 191 -0.80 -22.36 -18.29
CA ALA A 191 -1.31 -23.54 -18.99
C ALA A 191 -2.80 -23.41 -19.39
N GLU A 192 -3.59 -22.63 -18.64
CA GLU A 192 -4.97 -22.26 -19.00
C GLU A 192 -5.05 -21.22 -20.13
N GLY A 193 -3.90 -20.77 -20.67
CA GLY A 193 -3.84 -19.75 -21.70
C GLY A 193 -4.19 -18.35 -21.17
N ALA A 194 -3.97 -18.10 -19.88
CA ALA A 194 -4.30 -16.83 -19.28
C ALA A 194 -3.50 -15.67 -19.89
N ARG A 195 -4.18 -14.54 -20.07
CA ARG A 195 -3.51 -13.29 -20.46
C ARG A 195 -3.00 -12.60 -19.21
N ALA A 196 -1.83 -13.02 -18.73
CA ALA A 196 -1.26 -12.49 -17.50
C ALA A 196 0.18 -11.99 -17.72
N VAL A 197 0.53 -10.90 -17.04
CA VAL A 197 1.89 -10.37 -16.95
C VAL A 197 2.31 -10.34 -15.49
N VAL A 198 3.50 -10.86 -15.19
CA VAL A 198 4.08 -10.78 -13.85
C VAL A 198 4.92 -9.50 -13.72
N VAL A 199 4.80 -8.79 -12.60
CA VAL A 199 5.55 -7.55 -12.35
C VAL A 199 6.28 -7.64 -11.01
N GLY A 200 7.56 -7.29 -10.96
CA GLY A 200 8.34 -7.26 -9.72
C GLY A 200 8.74 -8.64 -9.18
N ALA A 201 8.70 -9.67 -10.03
CA ALA A 201 9.26 -10.99 -9.77
C ALA A 201 9.55 -11.72 -11.10
N SER A 202 10.73 -12.34 -11.22
CA SER A 202 11.13 -13.09 -12.42
C SER A 202 11.48 -14.56 -12.11
N TRP A 203 10.49 -15.34 -11.67
CA TRP A 203 10.67 -16.77 -11.37
C TRP A 203 11.09 -17.59 -12.59
N GLN A 204 12.08 -18.46 -12.44
CA GLN A 204 12.51 -19.39 -13.50
C GLN A 204 11.42 -20.44 -13.76
N GLY A 205 11.25 -20.85 -15.02
CA GLY A 205 10.26 -21.87 -15.41
C GLY A 205 8.80 -21.40 -15.45
N VAL A 206 8.46 -20.21 -14.98
CA VAL A 206 7.13 -19.61 -15.16
C VAL A 206 6.98 -19.11 -16.60
N PRO A 207 6.06 -19.65 -17.41
CA PRO A 207 5.90 -19.30 -18.82
C PRO A 207 4.94 -18.11 -18.98
N LEU A 208 5.07 -17.08 -18.15
CA LEU A 208 4.35 -15.81 -18.29
C LEU A 208 5.34 -14.70 -18.63
N PRO A 209 4.97 -13.71 -19.46
CA PRO A 209 5.78 -12.52 -19.64
C PRO A 209 6.00 -11.83 -18.30
N CYS A 210 7.21 -11.33 -18.06
CA CYS A 210 7.54 -10.65 -16.82
C CYS A 210 8.21 -9.30 -17.07
N VAL A 211 7.95 -8.35 -16.17
CA VAL A 211 8.62 -7.05 -16.09
C VAL A 211 9.17 -6.90 -14.69
N ASP A 212 10.48 -6.86 -14.56
CA ASP A 212 11.14 -6.68 -13.27
C ASP A 212 12.19 -5.57 -13.36
N SER A 213 12.61 -5.08 -12.20
CA SER A 213 13.84 -4.31 -12.10
C SER A 213 15.04 -5.25 -12.07
N ASN A 214 16.20 -4.76 -12.51
CA ASN A 214 17.43 -5.51 -12.38
C ASN A 214 17.95 -5.44 -10.92
N ASN A 215 17.34 -6.25 -10.05
CA ASN A 215 17.62 -6.31 -8.61
C ASN A 215 19.09 -6.66 -8.32
N ARG A 216 19.67 -7.56 -9.13
CA ARG A 216 21.08 -7.95 -9.02
C ARG A 216 22.00 -6.77 -9.34
N GLU A 217 21.84 -6.16 -10.51
CA GLU A 217 22.61 -4.98 -10.93
C GLU A 217 22.43 -3.82 -9.92
N GLY A 218 21.23 -3.65 -9.36
CA GLY A 218 20.96 -2.66 -8.33
C GLY A 218 21.81 -2.88 -7.06
N ALA A 219 21.92 -4.13 -6.59
CA ALA A 219 22.77 -4.45 -5.44
C ALA A 219 24.26 -4.31 -5.75
N GLU A 220 24.69 -4.70 -6.96
CA GLU A 220 26.06 -4.50 -7.44
C GLU A 220 26.41 -3.00 -7.48
N MET A 221 25.51 -2.16 -7.99
CA MET A 221 25.65 -0.70 -8.04
C MET A 221 25.85 -0.08 -6.65
N ALA A 222 25.15 -0.58 -5.63
CA ALA A 222 25.32 -0.11 -4.25
C ALA A 222 26.71 -0.48 -3.69
N VAL A 223 27.16 -1.73 -3.90
CA VAL A 223 28.50 -2.17 -3.47
C VAL A 223 29.60 -1.42 -4.21
N ASP A 224 29.45 -1.20 -5.52
CA ASP A 224 30.33 -0.39 -6.35
C ASP A 224 30.50 1.03 -5.80
N TYR A 225 29.38 1.65 -5.43
CA TYR A 225 29.38 2.98 -4.84
C TYR A 225 30.11 3.01 -3.49
N LEU A 226 29.78 2.10 -2.58
CA LEU A 226 30.43 2.02 -1.26
C LEU A 226 31.93 1.72 -1.39
N PHE A 227 32.33 0.86 -2.33
CA PHE A 227 33.74 0.58 -2.59
C PHE A 227 34.51 1.80 -3.08
N ARG A 228 33.91 2.60 -3.98
CA ARG A 228 34.49 3.87 -4.48
C ARG A 228 34.67 4.90 -3.37
N LEU A 229 33.79 4.91 -2.35
CA LEU A 229 33.95 5.74 -1.15
C LEU A 229 35.09 5.26 -0.24
N GLY A 230 35.64 4.07 -0.46
CA GLY A 230 36.74 3.51 0.31
C GLY A 230 36.33 2.37 1.25
N HIS A 231 35.04 2.05 1.36
CA HIS A 231 34.60 0.95 2.22
C HIS A 231 35.14 -0.39 1.74
N ARG A 232 35.55 -1.24 2.69
CA ARG A 232 36.00 -2.61 2.46
C ARG A 232 35.25 -3.64 3.31
N LYS A 233 34.67 -3.20 4.44
CA LYS A 233 33.89 -4.03 5.36
C LYS A 233 32.41 -3.71 5.17
N LEU A 234 31.71 -4.57 4.42
CA LEU A 234 30.33 -4.35 3.99
C LEU A 234 29.41 -5.43 4.57
N GLY A 235 28.29 -5.02 5.14
CA GLY A 235 27.22 -5.91 5.59
C GLY A 235 25.97 -5.80 4.72
N LEU A 236 25.06 -6.77 4.86
CA LEU A 236 23.77 -6.80 4.17
C LEU A 236 22.66 -7.06 5.19
N VAL A 237 21.63 -6.22 5.19
CA VAL A 237 20.37 -6.49 5.90
C VAL A 237 19.29 -6.76 4.88
N TYR A 238 18.61 -7.91 4.97
CA TYR A 238 17.57 -8.32 4.03
C TYR A 238 16.39 -8.97 4.75
N ALA A 239 15.28 -9.15 4.07
CA ALA A 239 14.10 -9.86 4.57
C ALA A 239 13.49 -10.70 3.46
N GLU A 240 12.67 -11.69 3.83
CA GLU A 240 12.03 -12.61 2.89
C GLU A 240 13.06 -13.29 1.95
N PRO A 241 13.97 -14.14 2.47
CA PRO A 241 14.98 -14.83 1.66
C PRO A 241 14.40 -15.70 0.55
N ASN A 242 13.13 -16.05 0.64
CA ASN A 242 12.40 -16.82 -0.38
C ASN A 242 11.78 -15.94 -1.47
N ALA A 243 11.91 -14.61 -1.41
CA ALA A 243 11.48 -13.72 -2.50
C ALA A 243 12.58 -13.60 -3.56
N ILE A 244 12.22 -13.75 -4.84
CA ILE A 244 13.20 -13.79 -5.94
C ILE A 244 14.01 -12.48 -6.07
N ASN A 245 13.36 -11.33 -5.86
CA ASN A 245 14.02 -10.03 -5.87
C ASN A 245 15.05 -9.89 -4.73
N THR A 246 14.75 -10.38 -3.52
CA THR A 246 15.69 -10.46 -2.41
C THR A 246 16.86 -11.38 -2.74
N GLN A 247 16.60 -12.56 -3.32
CA GLN A 247 17.65 -13.47 -3.75
C GLN A 247 18.58 -12.81 -4.76
N ASP A 248 18.04 -12.10 -5.75
CA ASP A 248 18.84 -11.38 -6.73
C ASP A 248 19.67 -10.27 -6.09
N ARG A 249 19.13 -9.53 -5.11
CA ARG A 249 19.89 -8.53 -4.34
C ARG A 249 21.04 -9.18 -3.54
N ILE A 250 20.78 -10.31 -2.89
CA ILE A 250 21.80 -11.08 -2.15
C ILE A 250 22.92 -11.54 -3.11
N LEU A 251 22.54 -12.11 -4.25
CA LEU A 251 23.49 -12.61 -5.26
C LEU A 251 24.30 -11.47 -5.86
N GLY A 252 23.68 -10.32 -6.15
CA GLY A 252 24.38 -9.13 -6.65
C GLY A 252 25.36 -8.56 -5.63
N PHE A 253 24.96 -8.49 -4.36
CA PHE A 253 25.86 -8.10 -3.27
C PHE A 253 27.08 -9.04 -3.20
N GLN A 254 26.87 -10.35 -3.17
CA GLN A 254 27.94 -11.35 -3.12
C GLN A 254 28.87 -11.29 -4.33
N ALA A 255 28.31 -11.21 -5.54
CA ALA A 255 29.06 -11.12 -6.78
C ALA A 255 29.93 -9.85 -6.83
N ALA A 256 29.39 -8.70 -6.38
CA ALA A 256 30.14 -7.46 -6.34
C ALA A 256 31.28 -7.45 -5.31
N LEU A 257 31.10 -8.11 -4.15
CA LEU A 257 32.18 -8.33 -3.18
C LEU A 257 33.29 -9.17 -3.81
N GLN A 258 32.93 -10.29 -4.43
CA GLN A 258 33.87 -11.19 -5.08
C GLN A 258 34.67 -10.48 -6.19
N ALA A 259 33.99 -9.73 -7.05
CA ALA A 259 34.63 -9.00 -8.15
C ALA A 259 35.64 -7.94 -7.66
N LYS A 260 35.48 -7.42 -6.44
CA LYS A 260 36.38 -6.43 -5.82
C LYS A 260 37.36 -7.03 -4.83
N VAL A 261 37.37 -8.35 -4.70
CA VAL A 261 38.21 -9.07 -3.74
C VAL A 261 37.99 -8.56 -2.31
N LEU A 262 36.73 -8.27 -1.96
CA LEU A 262 36.32 -7.89 -0.62
C LEU A 262 35.97 -9.12 0.21
N PRO A 263 36.20 -9.10 1.53
CA PRO A 263 35.85 -10.22 2.40
C PRO A 263 34.33 -10.45 2.41
N PHE A 264 33.92 -11.68 2.11
CA PHE A 264 32.55 -12.14 2.34
C PHE A 264 32.43 -12.71 3.75
N ARG A 265 31.54 -12.13 4.56
CA ARG A 265 31.32 -12.50 5.97
C ARG A 265 29.86 -12.89 6.19
N PRO A 266 29.53 -14.20 6.24
CA PRO A 266 28.16 -14.67 6.49
C PRO A 266 27.56 -14.14 7.79
N ASP A 267 28.40 -13.88 8.78
CA ASP A 267 28.00 -13.28 10.06
C ASP A 267 27.50 -11.84 9.92
N TRP A 268 27.88 -11.13 8.85
CA TRP A 268 27.44 -9.77 8.51
C TRP A 268 26.24 -9.72 7.56
N MET A 269 25.69 -10.89 7.21
CA MET A 269 24.40 -11.03 6.53
C MET A 269 23.31 -11.22 7.58
N ILE A 270 22.43 -10.23 7.69
CA ILE A 270 21.36 -10.20 8.69
C ILE A 270 20.02 -10.39 7.99
N ASP A 271 19.41 -11.54 8.26
CA ASP A 271 17.98 -11.73 7.98
C ASP A 271 17.18 -10.98 9.05
N ALA A 272 16.43 -9.97 8.60
CA ALA A 272 15.60 -9.11 9.43
C ALA A 272 14.31 -9.81 9.89
N GLY A 273 13.95 -10.95 9.29
CA GLY A 273 12.76 -11.76 9.62
C GLY A 273 11.43 -11.21 9.10
N THR A 274 11.33 -9.89 8.83
CA THR A 274 10.13 -9.21 8.31
C THR A 274 10.55 -8.12 7.32
N PRO A 275 9.79 -7.88 6.23
CA PRO A 275 10.07 -6.78 5.30
C PRO A 275 9.61 -5.41 5.83
N GLU A 276 8.76 -5.36 6.87
CA GLU A 276 8.23 -4.13 7.46
C GLU A 276 9.20 -3.45 8.45
N GLY A 277 10.35 -4.06 8.72
CA GLY A 277 11.36 -3.54 9.66
C GLY A 277 12.38 -4.61 10.01
N ILE A 278 13.01 -4.50 11.17
CA ILE A 278 13.96 -5.52 11.67
C ILE A 278 13.38 -6.13 12.94
N ALA A 279 13.13 -7.44 12.93
CA ALA A 279 12.63 -8.17 14.09
C ALA A 279 13.59 -8.05 15.28
N GLU A 280 13.07 -8.14 16.51
CA GLU A 280 13.89 -7.90 17.71
C GLU A 280 15.07 -8.88 17.84
N SER A 281 14.90 -10.13 17.40
CA SER A 281 15.99 -11.11 17.34
C SER A 281 17.13 -10.65 16.41
N ALA A 282 16.80 -10.09 15.25
CA ALA A 282 17.78 -9.54 14.31
C ALA A 282 18.36 -8.21 14.79
N ARG A 283 17.58 -7.37 15.50
CA ARG A 283 18.07 -6.16 16.15
C ARG A 283 19.13 -6.47 17.19
N SER A 284 18.89 -7.43 18.08
CA SER A 284 19.89 -7.86 19.07
C SER A 284 21.21 -8.29 18.41
N ARG A 285 21.13 -9.10 17.34
CA ARG A 285 22.31 -9.51 16.57
C ARG A 285 23.02 -8.33 15.90
N LEU A 286 22.28 -7.36 15.36
CA LEU A 286 22.85 -6.14 14.80
C LEU A 286 23.54 -5.28 15.86
N ARG A 287 22.99 -5.14 17.07
CA ARG A 287 23.63 -4.41 18.18
C ARG A 287 24.96 -5.04 18.56
N GLU A 288 24.98 -6.37 18.71
CA GLU A 288 26.21 -7.13 18.98
C GLU A 288 27.25 -6.92 17.86
N LEU A 289 26.82 -7.01 16.61
CA LEU A 289 27.69 -6.80 15.45
C LEU A 289 28.23 -5.37 15.37
N LEU A 290 27.38 -4.37 15.59
CA LEU A 290 27.75 -2.96 15.57
C LEU A 290 28.67 -2.59 16.74
N SER A 291 28.63 -3.33 17.86
CA SER A 291 29.52 -3.13 19.00
C SER A 291 30.84 -3.92 18.90
N ALA A 292 30.96 -4.83 17.93
CA ALA A 292 32.15 -5.67 17.79
C ALA A 292 33.40 -4.86 17.36
N PRO A 293 34.61 -5.24 17.81
CA PRO A 293 35.85 -4.61 17.36
C PRO A 293 36.05 -4.69 15.84
N GLU A 294 35.63 -5.81 15.25
CA GLU A 294 35.58 -5.98 13.80
C GLU A 294 34.12 -5.95 13.33
N ARG A 295 33.72 -4.84 12.72
CA ARG A 295 32.35 -4.60 12.25
C ARG A 295 32.32 -4.05 10.81
N PRO A 296 31.19 -4.17 10.10
CA PRO A 296 30.94 -3.43 8.87
C PRO A 296 31.07 -1.92 9.07
N THR A 297 31.62 -1.26 8.07
CA THR A 297 31.66 0.22 7.97
C THR A 297 30.54 0.77 7.11
N ALA A 298 29.87 -0.12 6.35
CA ALA A 298 28.67 0.23 5.62
C ALA A 298 27.74 -0.98 5.49
N PHE A 299 26.44 -0.71 5.38
CA PHE A 299 25.43 -1.70 5.06
C PHE A 299 24.69 -1.35 3.77
N LEU A 300 24.41 -2.37 2.97
CA LEU A 300 23.27 -2.36 2.06
C LEU A 300 22.06 -2.89 2.85
N ALA A 301 20.99 -2.11 2.88
CA ALA A 301 19.69 -2.54 3.39
C ALA A 301 18.77 -2.82 2.19
N ALA A 302 18.41 -4.09 1.99
CA ALA A 302 17.70 -4.58 0.81
C ALA A 302 16.19 -4.26 0.82
N GLY A 303 15.79 -3.18 1.48
CA GLY A 303 14.41 -2.69 1.53
C GLY A 303 14.32 -1.36 2.30
N PRO A 304 13.27 -0.56 2.05
CA PRO A 304 13.18 0.80 2.60
C PRO A 304 12.96 0.80 4.11
N PHE A 305 12.09 -0.09 4.63
CA PHE A 305 11.89 -0.23 6.07
C PHE A 305 13.13 -0.76 6.78
N LEU A 306 13.88 -1.66 6.16
CA LEU A 306 15.14 -2.16 6.69
C LEU A 306 16.17 -1.03 6.84
N ALA A 307 16.30 -0.18 5.82
CA ALA A 307 17.22 0.96 5.83
C ALA A 307 16.86 1.95 6.94
N ARG A 308 15.57 2.25 7.09
CA ARG A 308 15.06 3.12 8.14
C ARG A 308 15.30 2.53 9.53
N THR A 309 14.94 1.26 9.76
CA THR A 309 15.13 0.63 11.07
C THR A 309 16.60 0.47 11.41
N LEU A 310 17.48 0.24 10.43
CA LEU A 310 18.93 0.23 10.65
C LEU A 310 19.46 1.62 11.04
N LEU A 311 18.92 2.68 10.43
CA LEU A 311 19.26 4.06 10.80
C LEU A 311 18.82 4.38 12.24
N GLU A 312 17.58 4.02 12.60
CA GLU A 312 17.05 4.16 13.97
C GLU A 312 17.94 3.40 14.97
N LEU A 313 18.32 2.16 14.64
CA LEU A 313 19.18 1.34 15.49
C LEU A 313 20.59 1.96 15.66
N ALA A 314 21.19 2.47 14.58
CA ALA A 314 22.48 3.14 14.69
C ALA A 314 22.41 4.35 15.63
N GLN A 315 21.33 5.13 15.56
CA GLN A 315 21.10 6.26 16.46
C GLN A 315 20.91 5.81 17.93
N GLU A 316 20.16 4.74 18.19
CA GLU A 316 19.99 4.16 19.52
C GLU A 316 21.34 3.73 20.14
N GLU A 317 22.23 3.17 19.32
CA GLU A 317 23.58 2.73 19.73
C GLU A 317 24.62 3.87 19.74
N GLY A 318 24.20 5.12 19.48
CA GLY A 318 25.10 6.28 19.43
C GLY A 318 26.12 6.25 18.28
N ILE A 319 25.83 5.48 17.22
CA ILE A 319 26.66 5.37 16.01
C ILE A 319 26.21 6.43 15.02
N SER A 320 27.12 7.34 14.69
CA SER A 320 26.83 8.43 13.75
C SER A 320 26.78 7.91 12.31
N VAL A 321 25.69 8.23 11.61
CA VAL A 321 25.53 8.05 10.17
C VAL A 321 25.59 9.44 9.53
N PRO A 322 26.49 9.69 8.55
CA PRO A 322 27.35 8.72 7.87
C PRO A 322 28.76 8.50 8.47
N GLU A 323 29.17 9.26 9.49
CA GLU A 323 30.59 9.40 9.89
C GLU A 323 31.23 8.09 10.38
N GLN A 324 30.47 7.24 11.08
CA GLN A 324 30.96 5.97 11.61
C GLN A 324 30.36 4.77 10.85
N LEU A 325 29.21 4.95 10.23
CA LEU A 325 28.50 3.92 9.49
C LEU A 325 27.80 4.53 8.27
N SER A 326 28.06 3.98 7.09
CA SER A 326 27.32 4.34 5.88
C SER A 326 26.15 3.38 5.64
N ILE A 327 25.01 3.90 5.20
CA ILE A 327 23.81 3.11 4.89
C ILE A 327 23.34 3.42 3.46
N VAL A 328 23.18 2.38 2.65
CA VAL A 328 22.49 2.45 1.35
C VAL A 328 21.21 1.63 1.45
N GLY A 329 20.06 2.25 1.19
CA GLY A 329 18.76 1.56 1.13
C GLY A 329 18.39 1.08 -0.27
N PHE A 330 17.23 0.44 -0.38
CA PHE A 330 16.60 0.03 -1.64
C PHE A 330 15.15 0.57 -1.68
N ASP A 331 14.64 0.87 -2.88
CA ASP A 331 13.27 1.29 -3.23
C ASP A 331 12.88 2.77 -3.13
N ASP A 332 13.79 3.67 -2.77
CA ASP A 332 13.63 5.15 -2.76
C ASP A 332 12.22 5.75 -2.55
N PRO A 333 11.43 5.32 -1.54
CA PRO A 333 10.19 6.02 -1.22
C PRO A 333 10.47 7.44 -0.73
N THR A 334 9.46 8.30 -0.77
CA THR A 334 9.55 9.71 -0.34
C THR A 334 10.13 9.84 1.08
N ALA A 335 9.81 8.90 1.95
CA ALA A 335 10.34 8.83 3.32
C ALA A 335 11.88 8.78 3.40
N MET A 336 12.58 8.21 2.40
CA MET A 336 14.05 8.15 2.37
C MET A 336 14.68 9.53 2.20
N ALA A 337 14.01 10.41 1.43
CA ALA A 337 14.45 11.79 1.23
C ALA A 337 14.12 12.71 2.42
N GLN A 338 13.27 12.25 3.35
CA GLN A 338 12.85 12.97 4.55
C GLN A 338 13.53 12.47 5.82
N ALA A 339 14.24 11.34 5.75
CA ALA A 339 15.05 10.83 6.85
C ALA A 339 16.18 11.80 7.22
N VAL A 340 16.70 11.67 8.44
CA VAL A 340 17.83 12.46 8.94
C VAL A 340 18.90 11.50 9.47
N PRO A 341 20.07 11.40 8.81
CA PRO A 341 20.40 11.96 7.48
C PRO A 341 19.51 11.40 6.37
N LYS A 342 19.39 12.13 5.26
CA LYS A 342 18.66 11.64 4.08
C LYS A 342 19.35 10.39 3.51
N LEU A 343 18.58 9.33 3.27
CA LEU A 343 19.13 8.03 2.88
C LEU A 343 19.53 7.98 1.40
N THR A 344 20.77 7.59 1.13
CA THR A 344 21.21 7.15 -0.20
C THR A 344 20.52 5.82 -0.54
N THR A 345 19.98 5.67 -1.74
CA THR A 345 19.18 4.49 -2.11
C THR A 345 19.41 4.02 -3.54
N VAL A 346 19.14 2.74 -3.79
CA VAL A 346 18.93 2.21 -5.14
C VAL A 346 17.45 2.34 -5.47
N LYS A 347 17.13 3.12 -6.51
CA LYS A 347 15.79 3.40 -6.97
C LYS A 347 15.42 2.46 -8.12
N GLN A 348 14.28 1.77 -7.98
CA GLN A 348 13.70 1.00 -9.06
C GLN A 348 12.96 1.89 -10.07
N PRO A 349 12.92 1.52 -11.36
CA PRO A 349 12.20 2.26 -12.40
C PRO A 349 10.71 1.90 -12.43
N LEU A 350 10.01 2.03 -11.29
CA LEU A 350 8.61 1.57 -11.12
C LEU A 350 7.64 2.15 -12.16
N GLU A 351 7.86 3.40 -12.56
CA GLU A 351 7.05 4.05 -13.58
C GLU A 351 7.17 3.35 -14.95
N ALA A 352 8.40 2.98 -15.34
CA ALA A 352 8.65 2.24 -16.56
C ALA A 352 8.15 0.79 -16.45
N MET A 353 8.27 0.16 -15.29
CA MET A 353 7.75 -1.18 -15.03
C MET A 353 6.23 -1.24 -15.24
N GLY A 354 5.48 -0.30 -14.64
CA GLY A 354 4.03 -0.23 -14.79
C GLY A 354 3.59 0.02 -16.23
N ARG A 355 4.30 0.87 -16.98
CA ARG A 355 4.03 1.11 -18.40
C ARG A 355 4.26 -0.15 -19.25
N GLU A 356 5.40 -0.81 -19.06
CA GLU A 356 5.74 -2.00 -19.86
C GLU A 356 4.78 -3.16 -19.58
N ALA A 357 4.31 -3.30 -18.34
CA ALA A 357 3.31 -4.31 -17.97
C ALA A 357 2.00 -4.13 -18.74
N ILE A 358 1.49 -2.89 -18.82
CA ILE A 358 0.28 -2.57 -19.59
C ILE A 358 0.50 -2.80 -21.08
N LYS A 359 1.65 -2.35 -21.61
CA LYS A 359 2.00 -2.54 -23.02
C LYS A 359 2.01 -4.03 -23.40
N LYS A 360 2.61 -4.90 -22.58
CA LYS A 360 2.60 -6.36 -22.80
C LYS A 360 1.18 -6.93 -22.85
N LEU A 361 0.29 -6.53 -21.94
CA LEU A 361 -1.12 -6.95 -22.00
C LEU A 361 -1.82 -6.48 -23.29
N GLN A 362 -1.57 -5.25 -23.72
CA GLN A 362 -2.14 -4.74 -24.98
C GLN A 362 -1.63 -5.52 -26.20
N GLU A 363 -0.34 -5.88 -26.23
CA GLU A 363 0.22 -6.71 -27.29
C GLU A 363 -0.40 -8.11 -27.32
N MET A 364 -0.62 -8.72 -26.15
CA MET A 364 -1.34 -10.00 -26.02
C MET A 364 -2.78 -9.91 -26.52
N HIS A 365 -3.44 -8.75 -26.32
CA HIS A 365 -4.79 -8.53 -26.84
C HIS A 365 -4.79 -8.40 -28.37
N ALA A 366 -3.84 -7.64 -28.93
CA ALA A 366 -3.76 -7.39 -30.37
C ALA A 366 -3.35 -8.62 -31.19
N LYS A 367 -2.43 -9.45 -30.66
CA LYS A 367 -1.86 -10.60 -31.38
C LYS A 367 -2.70 -11.90 -31.27
N GLY A 368 -3.72 -11.94 -30.42
CA GLY A 368 -4.42 -13.19 -30.06
C GLY A 368 -3.57 -14.08 -29.15
N MET A 369 -3.92 -15.38 -28.98
CA MET A 369 -3.14 -16.31 -28.14
C MET A 369 -1.66 -16.34 -28.59
N ILE A 370 -0.79 -15.74 -27.79
CA ILE A 370 0.66 -15.83 -28.00
C ILE A 370 1.06 -17.27 -27.65
N LYS A 371 1.57 -18.02 -28.64
CA LYS A 371 2.36 -19.23 -28.35
C LYS A 371 3.60 -18.77 -27.61
N LEU A 372 3.68 -19.09 -26.32
CA LEU A 372 4.80 -18.76 -25.43
C LEU A 372 6.01 -19.61 -25.80
N THR A 373 6.67 -19.32 -26.93
CA THR A 373 8.03 -19.79 -27.18
C THR A 373 8.97 -18.86 -26.43
N GLU A 374 9.26 -19.27 -25.19
CA GLU A 374 9.97 -18.54 -24.12
C GLU A 374 9.22 -17.33 -23.53
N PRO A 375 9.20 -17.17 -22.19
CA PRO A 375 8.57 -16.01 -21.57
C PRO A 375 9.35 -14.75 -21.93
N ASP A 376 8.65 -13.74 -22.46
CA ASP A 376 9.20 -12.42 -22.76
C ASP A 376 9.50 -11.67 -21.45
N ARG A 377 10.77 -11.76 -21.01
CA ARG A 377 11.30 -11.16 -19.78
C ARG A 377 11.94 -9.80 -20.08
N VAL A 378 11.46 -8.76 -19.41
CA VAL A 378 12.04 -7.41 -19.46
C VAL A 378 12.61 -7.06 -18.09
N PHE A 379 13.91 -6.76 -18.07
CA PHE A 379 14.62 -6.25 -16.89
C PHE A 379 14.97 -4.78 -17.12
N LEU A 380 14.49 -3.91 -16.23
CA LEU A 380 14.72 -2.47 -16.30
C LEU A 380 15.78 -2.05 -15.29
N SER A 381 16.74 -1.23 -15.73
CA SER A 381 17.86 -0.80 -14.89
C SER A 381 17.41 0.07 -13.71
N CYS A 382 17.99 -0.21 -12.55
CA CYS A 382 17.89 0.64 -11.37
C CYS A 382 18.81 1.86 -11.50
N SER A 383 18.66 2.84 -10.60
CA SER A 383 19.55 4.00 -10.52
C SER A 383 19.92 4.31 -9.07
N LEU A 384 21.14 4.76 -8.81
CA LEU A 384 21.57 5.21 -7.48
C LEU A 384 21.14 6.66 -7.25
N VAL A 385 20.50 6.91 -6.11
CA VAL A 385 20.16 8.25 -5.63
C VAL A 385 21.01 8.56 -4.41
N THR A 386 22.08 9.33 -4.61
CA THR A 386 23.06 9.69 -3.56
C THR A 386 22.52 10.82 -2.69
N ARG A 387 22.59 10.64 -1.36
CA ARG A 387 22.17 11.62 -0.35
C ARG A 387 23.20 11.71 0.79
N GLU A 388 22.74 11.82 2.04
CA GLU A 388 23.54 12.22 3.20
C GLU A 388 23.99 11.01 4.06
N SER A 389 23.41 9.82 3.86
CA SER A 389 23.68 8.64 4.71
C SER A 389 24.95 7.85 4.36
N THR A 390 25.83 8.41 3.52
CA THR A 390 27.08 7.75 3.13
C THR A 390 28.25 8.73 3.08
N ALA A 391 29.42 8.31 3.56
CA ALA A 391 30.68 9.06 3.55
C ALA A 391 31.87 8.08 3.47
N PRO A 392 33.11 8.53 3.22
CA PRO A 392 34.28 7.66 3.36
C PRO A 392 34.33 6.98 4.75
N PRO A 393 34.84 5.74 4.85
CA PRO A 393 34.92 5.04 6.13
C PRO A 393 35.82 5.80 7.13
N PRO A 394 35.61 5.59 8.44
CA PRO A 394 36.51 6.11 9.46
C PRO A 394 37.94 5.54 9.28
N PRO A 395 38.98 6.28 9.72
CA PRO A 395 40.40 5.91 9.56
C PRO A 395 40.78 4.56 10.17
#